data_AF-T1FCT0-F1
#
_entry.id   AF-T1FCT0-F1
#
_cell.length_a   1.000
_cell.length_b   1.000
_cell.length_c   1.000
_cell.angle_alpha   90.00
_cell.angle_beta   90.00
_cell.angle_gamma   90.00
#
_symmetry.space_group_name_H-M   'P 1'
#
loop_
_entity.id
_entity.type
_entity.pdbx_description
1 polymer ?
#
loop_
_entity_poly.entity_id
_entity_poly.type
_entity_poly.pdbx_seq_one_letter_code
_entity_poly.pdbx_strand_id
1 'polypeptide(L)'
;MESLAIFFNYSIVGRICNVLDCFTTDCPANFDYVVEYHKCYKMQYTLQSWSAGRSLCNSISSSHPITIDDLLENTISIQYVNFTYIGQCPAGIGNSLGFFTSGYQTFMNGVRSFFWSPYPGVSKLVQIEASVWYPGEPNSRTDGSDYCIQSVFYDYPGWDDSLCSSSWCVLCEYDMST
;
A
#
# COMPACT_ATOMS: atom_id res chain seq x y z
N MET A 1 6.28 5.14 21.43
CA MET A 1 5.57 3.94 21.90
C MET A 1 5.84 2.89 20.85
N GLU A 2 6.80 2.00 21.11
CA GLU A 2 7.23 0.97 20.15
C GLU A 2 6.18 -0.13 20.13
N SER A 3 5.28 -0.09 19.14
CA SER A 3 4.52 -1.27 18.76
C SER A 3 5.43 -2.05 17.81
N LEU A 4 5.99 -3.14 18.31
CA LEU A 4 6.59 -4.18 17.48
C LEU A 4 5.43 -4.86 16.75
N ALA A 5 5.23 -4.49 15.49
CA ALA A 5 4.36 -5.25 14.61
C ALA A 5 4.94 -6.67 14.48
N ILE A 6 4.19 -7.68 14.94
CA ILE A 6 4.61 -9.07 14.91
C ILE A 6 4.25 -9.62 13.53
N PHE A 7 5.23 -9.57 12.64
CA PHE A 7 5.12 -10.15 11.31
C PHE A 7 5.36 -11.65 11.34
N PHE A 8 4.40 -12.42 10.85
CA PHE A 8 4.54 -13.86 10.71
C PHE A 8 4.67 -14.22 9.23
N ASN A 9 5.90 -14.55 8.80
CA ASN A 9 6.15 -15.15 7.49
C ASN A 9 5.86 -16.65 7.61
N TYR A 10 4.65 -17.08 7.25
CA TYR A 10 4.32 -18.50 7.15
C TYR A 10 3.79 -18.82 5.75
N SER A 11 4.55 -19.61 5.01
CA SER A 11 4.19 -20.12 3.68
C SER A 11 3.16 -21.26 3.70
N ILE A 12 2.41 -21.41 4.80
CA ILE A 12 1.50 -22.54 5.01
C ILE A 12 0.20 -22.00 5.56
N VAL A 13 -0.93 -22.37 4.93
CA VAL A 13 -2.26 -22.30 5.52
C VAL A 13 -2.20 -22.99 6.88
N GLY A 14 -2.13 -22.21 7.95
CA GLY A 14 -1.73 -22.68 9.27
C GLY A 14 -2.52 -21.99 10.37
N ARG A 15 -2.82 -22.75 11.43
CA ARG A 15 -3.35 -22.18 12.67
C ARG A 15 -2.24 -21.36 13.34
N ILE A 16 -2.42 -20.05 13.44
CA ILE A 16 -1.62 -19.21 14.35
C ILE A 16 -2.24 -19.35 15.73
N CYS A 17 -1.44 -19.85 16.66
CA CYS A 17 -1.83 -20.05 18.04
C CYS A 17 -1.02 -19.11 18.94
N ASN A 18 -1.72 -18.27 19.68
CA ASN A 18 -1.20 -17.55 20.83
C ASN A 18 -1.40 -18.45 22.07
N VAL A 19 -0.87 -18.04 23.23
CA VAL A 19 -1.08 -18.77 24.51
C VAL A 19 -2.56 -18.93 24.88
N LEU A 20 -3.45 -18.13 24.27
CA LEU A 20 -4.88 -18.05 24.60
C LEU A 20 -5.83 -18.42 23.44
N ASP A 21 -5.40 -18.45 22.17
CA ASP A 21 -6.31 -18.66 21.04
C ASP A 21 -5.59 -19.14 19.77
N CYS A 22 -6.28 -19.89 18.91
CA CYS A 22 -5.77 -20.37 17.62
C CYS A 22 -6.69 -19.94 16.47
N PHE A 23 -6.25 -19.01 15.62
CA PHE A 23 -6.96 -18.60 14.40
C PHE A 23 -6.29 -19.17 13.15
N THR A 24 -7.07 -19.56 12.15
CA THR A 24 -6.55 -19.88 10.81
C THR A 24 -6.27 -18.57 10.09
N THR A 25 -5.05 -18.38 9.60
CA THR A 25 -4.78 -17.25 8.71
C THR A 25 -5.16 -17.63 7.29
N ASP A 26 -6.14 -16.93 6.75
CA ASP A 26 -6.63 -17.13 5.37
C ASP A 26 -5.73 -16.46 4.32
N CYS A 27 -4.49 -16.10 4.68
CA CYS A 27 -3.53 -15.58 3.70
C CYS A 27 -3.10 -16.69 2.73
N PRO A 28 -3.10 -16.44 1.41
CA PRO A 28 -2.51 -17.35 0.44
C PRO A 28 -1.01 -17.56 0.71
N ALA A 29 -0.45 -18.65 0.17
CA ALA A 29 0.93 -19.12 0.43
C ALA A 29 2.07 -18.18 -0.01
N ASN A 30 1.80 -16.89 -0.27
CA ASN A 30 2.80 -15.88 -0.60
C ASN A 30 2.47 -14.48 -0.04
N PHE A 31 1.50 -14.39 0.88
CA PHE A 31 1.19 -13.16 1.60
C PHE A 31 1.60 -13.34 3.06
N ASP A 32 2.14 -12.28 3.65
CA ASP A 32 2.41 -12.22 5.08
C ASP A 32 1.14 -11.77 5.80
N TYR A 33 0.77 -12.50 6.86
CA TYR A 33 -0.31 -12.06 7.73
C TYR A 33 0.21 -11.00 8.70
N VAL A 34 -0.47 -9.85 8.72
CA VAL A 34 -0.18 -8.76 9.63
C VAL A 34 -1.23 -8.75 10.73
N VAL A 35 -0.82 -9.20 11.92
CA VAL A 35 -1.72 -9.49 13.04
C VAL A 35 -2.41 -8.24 13.56
N GLU A 36 -1.72 -7.11 13.58
CA GLU A 36 -2.20 -5.85 14.16
C GLU A 36 -3.40 -5.26 13.42
N TYR A 37 -3.56 -5.60 12.14
CA TYR A 37 -4.68 -5.13 11.31
C TYR A 37 -5.50 -6.28 10.69
N HIS A 38 -5.13 -7.53 11.01
CA HIS A 38 -5.75 -8.74 10.46
C HIS A 38 -5.87 -8.72 8.92
N LYS A 39 -4.85 -8.20 8.23
CA LYS A 39 -4.76 -8.16 6.75
C LYS A 39 -3.58 -8.99 6.26
N CYS A 40 -3.61 -9.33 4.97
CA CYS A 40 -2.58 -10.09 4.29
C CYS A 40 -1.88 -9.18 3.28
N TYR A 41 -0.57 -8.99 3.43
CA TYR A 41 0.22 -8.12 2.57
C TYR A 41 1.30 -8.86 1.78
N LYS A 42 1.66 -8.30 0.63
CA LYS A 42 2.78 -8.79 -0.17
C LYS A 42 3.44 -7.64 -0.92
N MET A 43 4.71 -7.37 -0.61
CA MET A 43 5.50 -6.45 -1.41
C MET A 43 5.89 -7.03 -2.78
N GLN A 44 5.73 -6.22 -3.82
CA GLN A 44 6.29 -6.49 -5.15
C GLN A 44 7.46 -5.53 -5.40
N TYR A 45 8.67 -6.10 -5.47
CA TYR A 45 9.93 -5.35 -5.59
C TYR A 45 10.26 -4.89 -7.02
N THR A 46 9.49 -5.33 -8.02
CA THR A 46 9.69 -4.91 -9.40
C THR A 46 9.20 -3.47 -9.58
N LEU A 47 10.12 -2.57 -9.97
CA LEU A 47 9.81 -1.18 -10.28
C LEU A 47 8.99 -1.09 -11.57
N GLN A 48 7.82 -0.48 -11.50
CA GLN A 48 6.87 -0.40 -12.60
C GLN A 48 5.95 0.80 -12.47
N SER A 49 5.25 1.18 -13.54
CA SER A 49 4.22 2.21 -13.47
C SER A 49 3.08 1.79 -12.55
N TRP A 50 2.28 2.75 -12.08
CA TRP A 50 1.14 2.46 -11.22
C TRP A 50 0.15 1.48 -11.86
N SER A 51 -0.13 1.64 -13.16
CA SER A 51 -1.05 0.75 -13.90
C SER A 51 -0.51 -0.67 -14.03
N ALA A 52 0.80 -0.83 -14.24
CA ALA A 52 1.46 -2.13 -14.26
C ALA A 52 1.48 -2.77 -12.87
N GLY A 53 1.75 -1.97 -11.83
CA GLY A 53 1.72 -2.43 -10.43
C GLY A 53 0.35 -2.91 -9.99
N ARG A 54 -0.71 -2.19 -10.36
CA ARG A 54 -2.09 -2.64 -10.15
C ARG A 54 -2.34 -3.97 -10.85
N SER A 55 -1.98 -4.07 -12.12
CA SER A 55 -2.15 -5.31 -12.90
C SER A 55 -1.37 -6.47 -12.28
N LEU A 56 -0.17 -6.22 -11.76
CA LEU A 56 0.65 -7.23 -11.08
C LEU A 56 -0.05 -7.75 -9.83
N CYS A 57 -0.51 -6.88 -8.92
CA CYS A 57 -1.25 -7.31 -7.73
C CYS A 57 -2.51 -8.09 -8.13
N ASN A 58 -3.31 -7.57 -9.07
CA ASN A 58 -4.53 -8.23 -9.55
C ASN A 58 -4.29 -9.61 -10.22
N SER A 59 -3.05 -9.91 -10.62
CA SER A 59 -2.69 -11.22 -11.18
C SER A 59 -2.27 -12.25 -10.11
N ILE A 60 -2.04 -11.83 -8.87
CA ILE A 60 -1.52 -12.68 -7.78
C ILE A 60 -2.63 -12.93 -6.77
N SER A 61 -3.25 -14.11 -6.82
CA SER A 61 -4.39 -14.43 -5.94
C SER A 61 -5.52 -13.38 -6.08
N SER A 62 -6.53 -13.41 -5.21
CA SER A 62 -7.54 -12.33 -5.14
C SER A 62 -6.95 -11.12 -4.42
N SER A 63 -6.11 -10.34 -5.08
CA SER A 63 -5.42 -9.20 -4.45
C SER A 63 -5.37 -7.94 -5.31
N HIS A 64 -5.07 -6.82 -4.68
CA HIS A 64 -4.98 -5.49 -5.30
C HIS A 64 -3.87 -4.67 -4.65
N PRO A 65 -3.41 -3.54 -5.24
CA PRO A 65 -2.58 -2.59 -4.49
C PRO A 65 -3.32 -2.15 -3.23
N ILE A 66 -2.62 -1.96 -2.12
CA ILE A 66 -3.23 -1.63 -0.82
C ILE A 66 -4.21 -0.45 -0.93
N THR A 67 -5.36 -0.60 -0.28
CA THR A 67 -6.35 0.48 -0.11
C THR A 67 -6.39 0.82 1.37
N ILE A 68 -5.99 2.04 1.72
CA ILE A 68 -5.85 2.43 3.12
C ILE A 68 -7.17 3.02 3.63
N ASP A 69 -7.79 2.33 4.58
CA ASP A 69 -9.07 2.69 5.16
C ASP A 69 -8.94 3.68 6.33
N ASP A 70 -7.86 3.59 7.11
CA ASP A 70 -7.63 4.47 8.26
C ASP A 70 -6.14 4.73 8.59
N LEU A 71 -5.90 5.57 9.60
CA LEU A 71 -4.55 5.95 10.04
C LEU A 71 -3.74 4.79 10.63
N LEU A 72 -4.42 3.81 11.25
CA LEU A 72 -3.78 2.64 11.82
C LEU A 72 -3.26 1.74 10.70
N GLU A 73 -4.08 1.48 9.68
CA GLU A 73 -3.66 0.74 8.48
C GLU A 73 -2.47 1.40 7.79
N ASN A 74 -2.54 2.73 7.61
CA ASN A 74 -1.44 3.49 7.02
C ASN A 74 -0.13 3.22 7.78
N THR A 75 -0.17 3.37 9.10
CA THR A 75 0.98 3.16 9.99
C THR A 75 1.51 1.72 9.89
N ILE A 76 0.63 0.75 9.91
CA ILE A 76 0.98 -0.68 9.84
C ILE A 76 1.59 -1.04 8.49
N SER A 77 1.06 -0.50 7.39
CA SER A 77 1.60 -0.73 6.04
C SER A 77 3.04 -0.21 5.92
N ILE A 78 3.30 0.98 6.47
CA ILE A 78 4.63 1.60 6.53
C ILE A 78 5.59 0.72 7.35
N GLN A 79 5.16 0.24 8.52
CA GLN A 79 5.97 -0.65 9.36
C GLN A 79 6.25 -1.99 8.69
N TYR A 80 5.24 -2.60 8.05
CA TYR A 80 5.38 -3.84 7.28
C TYR A 80 6.41 -3.72 6.18
N VAL A 81 6.29 -2.67 5.37
CA VAL A 81 7.25 -2.44 4.30
C VAL A 81 8.62 -2.20 4.90
N ASN A 82 8.80 -1.31 5.89
CA ASN A 82 10.10 -1.08 6.51
C ASN A 82 10.77 -2.36 7.06
N PHE A 83 9.99 -3.32 7.55
CA PHE A 83 10.48 -4.62 8.02
C PHE A 83 10.94 -5.57 6.90
N THR A 84 10.21 -5.61 5.78
CA THR A 84 10.44 -6.59 4.69
C THR A 84 11.62 -6.26 3.77
N TYR A 85 12.31 -5.14 3.98
CA TYR A 85 12.63 -4.26 2.86
C TYR A 85 14.09 -4.08 2.44
N ILE A 86 15.09 -4.63 3.12
CA ILE A 86 16.51 -4.19 2.98
C ILE A 86 16.97 -3.92 1.51
N GLY A 87 16.84 -2.65 1.07
CA GLY A 87 17.43 -2.05 -0.16
C GLY A 87 16.67 -2.14 -1.50
N GLN A 88 15.43 -2.63 -1.58
CA GLN A 88 14.86 -3.04 -2.90
C GLN A 88 13.87 -2.06 -3.58
N CYS A 89 13.43 -0.97 -2.94
CA CYS A 89 12.38 -0.09 -3.47
C CYS A 89 12.74 1.41 -3.43
N PRO A 90 13.70 1.87 -4.26
CA PRO A 90 14.11 3.28 -4.28
C PRO A 90 12.99 4.18 -4.81
N ALA A 91 12.76 5.30 -4.12
CA ALA A 91 11.78 6.33 -4.49
C ALA A 91 12.32 7.38 -5.47
N GLY A 92 13.59 7.26 -5.87
CA GLY A 92 14.24 8.19 -6.81
C GLY A 92 14.55 9.59 -6.24
N ILE A 93 14.20 9.87 -4.98
CA ILE A 93 14.51 11.14 -4.29
C ILE A 93 15.53 10.87 -3.17
N GLY A 94 16.81 11.10 -3.42
CA GLY A 94 17.87 10.79 -2.45
C GLY A 94 17.88 9.31 -2.05
N ASN A 95 18.09 9.02 -0.76
CA ASN A 95 17.96 7.67 -0.19
C ASN A 95 16.52 7.35 0.24
N SER A 96 15.52 8.12 -0.20
CA SER A 96 14.13 7.80 0.09
C SER A 96 13.69 6.59 -0.70
N LEU A 97 12.67 5.96 -0.15
CA LEU A 97 12.17 4.69 -0.61
C LEU A 97 10.64 4.75 -0.53
N GLY A 98 9.93 3.84 -1.17
CA GLY A 98 8.48 3.91 -1.16
C GLY A 98 7.80 2.87 -2.03
N PHE A 99 6.48 2.92 -2.03
CA PHE A 99 5.65 2.01 -2.80
C PHE A 99 4.36 2.69 -3.24
N PHE A 100 3.83 2.27 -4.39
CA PHE A 100 2.50 2.64 -4.84
C PHE A 100 1.42 1.95 -4.02
N THR A 101 0.36 2.72 -3.75
CA THR A 101 -0.93 2.25 -3.23
C THR A 101 -1.94 2.11 -4.38
N SER A 102 -3.20 1.78 -4.08
CA SER A 102 -4.29 1.85 -5.08
C SER A 102 -4.76 3.27 -5.38
N GLY A 103 -4.15 4.29 -4.77
CA GLY A 103 -4.57 5.67 -4.90
C GLY A 103 -4.17 6.26 -6.25
N TYR A 104 -5.14 6.86 -6.93
CA TYR A 104 -4.93 7.61 -8.16
C TYR A 104 -5.73 8.89 -8.14
N GLN A 105 -5.26 9.89 -8.86
CA GLN A 105 -5.87 11.19 -8.98
C GLN A 105 -6.54 11.30 -10.34
N THR A 106 -7.77 11.80 -10.37
CA THR A 106 -8.48 12.06 -11.63
C THR A 106 -9.43 13.23 -11.50
N PHE A 107 -10.02 13.63 -12.62
CA PHE A 107 -11.03 14.67 -12.66
C PHE A 107 -12.42 14.06 -12.50
N MET A 108 -13.14 14.49 -11.47
CA MET A 108 -14.57 14.20 -11.30
C MET A 108 -15.32 15.52 -11.31
N ASN A 109 -16.18 15.72 -12.30
CA ASN A 109 -16.94 16.96 -12.50
C ASN A 109 -16.07 18.25 -12.53
N GLY A 110 -14.89 18.16 -13.15
CA GLY A 110 -13.94 19.28 -13.25
C GLY A 110 -13.13 19.54 -11.97
N VAL A 111 -13.38 18.80 -10.89
CA VAL A 111 -12.60 18.86 -9.66
C VAL A 111 -11.59 17.72 -9.67
N ARG A 112 -10.33 18.05 -9.39
CA ARG A 112 -9.26 17.06 -9.22
C ARG A 112 -9.38 16.45 -7.82
N SER A 113 -9.47 15.13 -7.74
CA SER A 113 -9.64 14.41 -6.47
C SER A 113 -8.93 13.06 -6.51
N PHE A 114 -8.58 12.55 -5.33
CA PHE A 114 -7.96 11.24 -5.18
C PHE A 114 -9.02 10.15 -4.92
N PHE A 115 -8.80 9.01 -5.53
CA PHE A 115 -9.65 7.84 -5.45
C PHE A 115 -8.80 6.59 -5.22
N TRP A 116 -9.32 5.66 -4.44
CA TRP A 116 -8.85 4.28 -4.40
C TRP A 116 -9.37 3.51 -5.60
N SER A 117 -8.47 2.91 -6.38
CA SER A 117 -8.80 2.04 -7.52
C SER A 117 -8.07 0.71 -7.44
N PRO A 118 -8.50 -0.19 -6.51
CA PRO A 118 -7.86 -1.49 -6.32
C PRO A 118 -8.00 -2.41 -7.54
N TYR A 119 -9.12 -2.30 -8.26
CA TYR A 119 -9.44 -3.09 -9.45
C TYR A 119 -9.91 -2.20 -10.62
N PRO A 120 -9.75 -2.64 -11.87
CA PRO A 120 -10.35 -1.96 -13.02
C PRO A 120 -11.86 -1.78 -12.84
N GLY A 121 -12.35 -0.56 -13.05
CA GLY A 121 -13.78 -0.22 -12.90
C GLY A 121 -14.23 0.02 -11.45
N VAL A 122 -13.38 -0.22 -10.46
CA VAL A 122 -13.64 0.11 -9.05
C VAL A 122 -12.96 1.44 -8.73
N SER A 123 -13.73 2.38 -8.18
CA SER A 123 -13.24 3.69 -7.74
C SER A 123 -14.03 4.17 -6.54
N LYS A 124 -13.34 4.52 -5.45
CA LYS A 124 -13.91 5.06 -4.20
C LYS A 124 -13.14 6.31 -3.83
N LEU A 125 -13.83 7.38 -3.42
CA LEU A 125 -13.17 8.61 -2.97
C LEU A 125 -12.24 8.32 -1.79
N VAL A 126 -11.04 8.88 -1.80
CA VAL A 126 -10.14 8.83 -0.64
C VAL A 126 -10.73 9.67 0.49
N GLN A 127 -11.03 9.04 1.61
CA GLN A 127 -11.67 9.66 2.78
C GLN A 127 -10.87 9.37 4.05
N ILE A 128 -9.71 10.00 4.18
CA ILE A 128 -8.83 9.89 5.35
C ILE A 128 -8.37 11.28 5.79
N GLU A 129 -7.86 11.40 7.00
CA GLU A 129 -7.33 12.66 7.52
C GLU A 129 -6.16 13.18 6.68
N ALA A 130 -6.08 14.50 6.50
CA ALA A 130 -5.00 15.13 5.73
C ALA A 130 -3.60 14.93 6.34
N SER A 131 -3.52 14.51 7.61
CA SER A 131 -2.28 14.22 8.33
C SER A 131 -1.49 13.04 7.76
N VAL A 132 -2.09 12.22 6.88
CA VAL A 132 -1.36 11.14 6.19
C VAL A 132 -0.40 11.64 5.12
N TRP A 133 -0.64 12.84 4.58
CA TRP A 133 0.20 13.43 3.56
C TRP A 133 1.52 13.92 4.16
N TYR A 134 2.60 13.72 3.40
CA TYR A 134 3.88 14.30 3.73
C TYR A 134 3.76 15.85 3.75
N PRO A 135 4.48 16.57 4.63
CA PRO A 135 4.39 18.02 4.70
C PRO A 135 4.62 18.70 3.34
N GLY A 136 3.60 19.40 2.85
CA GLY A 136 3.61 20.06 1.54
C GLY A 136 2.82 19.33 0.45
N GLU A 137 2.36 18.10 0.72
CA GLU A 137 1.58 17.28 -0.20
C GLU A 137 0.07 17.36 0.06
N PRO A 138 -0.78 17.05 -0.95
CA PRO A 138 -0.42 16.79 -2.35
C PRO A 138 -0.06 18.06 -3.14
N ASN A 139 0.94 18.00 -4.02
CA ASN A 139 1.45 19.13 -4.80
C ASN A 139 1.38 18.97 -6.33
N SER A 140 0.66 17.96 -6.83
CA SER A 140 0.51 17.70 -8.27
C SER A 140 0.12 18.92 -9.11
N ARG A 141 0.70 18.98 -10.31
CA ARG A 141 0.46 20.05 -11.27
C ARG A 141 -0.87 19.87 -11.99
N THR A 142 -1.48 20.99 -12.34
CA THR A 142 -2.66 21.07 -13.23
C THR A 142 -2.23 21.08 -14.71
N ASP A 143 -1.43 20.09 -15.11
CA ASP A 143 -0.86 19.99 -16.47
C ASP A 143 -1.47 18.88 -17.34
N GLY A 144 -2.52 18.22 -16.84
CA GLY A 144 -3.20 17.12 -17.53
C GLY A 144 -2.56 15.74 -17.32
N SER A 145 -1.46 15.64 -16.58
CA SER A 145 -0.84 14.35 -16.23
C SER A 145 -1.61 13.66 -15.11
N ASP A 146 -1.64 12.32 -15.11
CA ASP A 146 -2.21 11.55 -14.00
C ASP A 146 -1.19 11.39 -12.87
N TYR A 147 -1.67 11.58 -11.63
CA TYR A 147 -0.87 11.43 -10.42
C TYR A 147 -1.44 10.32 -9.54
N CYS A 148 -0.58 9.63 -8.81
CA CYS A 148 -0.91 8.45 -8.03
C CYS A 148 -0.32 8.58 -6.64
N ILE A 149 -0.97 7.95 -5.65
CA ILE A 149 -0.55 8.00 -4.26
C ILE A 149 0.54 6.96 -4.04
N GLN A 150 1.71 7.42 -3.63
CA GLN A 150 2.76 6.59 -3.06
C GLN A 150 2.91 6.86 -1.57
N SER A 151 3.31 5.85 -0.81
CA SER A 151 3.86 6.05 0.52
C SER A 151 5.38 6.16 0.41
N VAL A 152 5.95 7.20 0.99
CA VAL A 152 7.40 7.48 0.98
C VAL A 152 8.00 7.38 2.38
N PHE A 153 9.24 6.90 2.44
CA PHE A 153 10.06 6.79 3.64
C PHE A 153 11.29 7.67 3.45
N TYR A 154 11.29 8.85 4.08
CA TYR A 154 12.47 9.69 4.21
C TYR A 154 12.71 9.99 5.69
N ASP A 155 12.82 11.26 6.09
CA ASP A 155 12.94 11.67 7.50
C ASP A 155 11.62 11.48 8.28
N TYR A 156 10.48 11.54 7.57
CA TYR A 156 9.14 11.30 8.11
C TYR A 156 8.32 10.52 7.08
N PRO A 157 7.64 9.42 7.46
CA PRO A 157 6.83 8.67 6.52
C PRO A 157 5.50 9.37 6.25
N GLY A 158 5.06 9.35 4.99
CA GLY A 158 3.81 9.99 4.59
C GLY A 158 3.44 9.67 3.15
N TRP A 159 2.28 10.16 2.71
CA TRP A 159 1.86 10.07 1.32
C TRP A 159 2.40 11.21 0.51
N ASP A 160 2.67 10.91 -0.75
CA ASP A 160 3.10 11.85 -1.76
C ASP A 160 2.35 11.50 -3.06
N ASP A 161 2.15 12.47 -3.94
CA ASP A 161 1.52 12.29 -5.23
C ASP A 161 2.52 12.44 -6.38
N SER A 162 2.93 11.30 -6.96
CA SER A 162 3.84 11.27 -8.11
C SER A 162 3.11 10.97 -9.40
N LEU A 163 3.75 11.26 -10.53
CA LEU A 163 3.25 10.83 -11.83
C LEU A 163 3.01 9.32 -11.83
N CYS A 164 1.82 8.88 -12.24
CA CYS A 164 1.48 7.46 -12.32
C CYS A 164 2.38 6.66 -13.27
N SER A 165 3.07 7.34 -14.19
CA SER A 165 4.07 6.75 -15.09
C SER A 165 5.44 6.51 -14.45
N SER A 166 5.67 7.01 -13.24
CA SER A 166 6.92 6.78 -12.50
C SER A 166 7.06 5.31 -12.12
N SER A 167 8.30 4.82 -12.02
CA SER A 167 8.57 3.42 -11.69
C SER A 167 8.77 3.24 -10.19
N TRP A 168 7.84 2.55 -9.53
CA TRP A 168 7.89 2.25 -8.10
C TRP A 168 7.58 0.78 -7.83
N CYS A 169 7.96 0.31 -6.65
CA CYS A 169 7.39 -0.91 -6.08
C CYS A 169 5.89 -0.73 -5.78
N VAL A 170 5.18 -1.84 -5.52
CA VAL A 170 3.77 -1.80 -5.11
C VAL A 170 3.54 -2.74 -3.94
N LEU A 171 2.75 -2.29 -2.97
CA LEU A 171 2.29 -3.13 -1.86
C LEU A 171 0.94 -3.73 -2.24
N CYS A 172 0.86 -5.06 -2.33
CA CYS A 172 -0.41 -5.75 -2.57
C CYS A 172 -1.09 -6.16 -1.26
N GLU A 173 -2.42 -6.11 -1.25
CA GLU A 173 -3.33 -6.52 -0.19
C GLU A 173 -4.28 -7.57 -0.74
N TYR A 174 -4.45 -8.68 -0.01
CA TYR A 174 -5.35 -9.77 -0.39
C TYR A 174 -6.76 -9.57 0.17
N ASP A 175 -7.76 -9.84 -0.67
CA ASP A 175 -9.18 -9.83 -0.30
C ASP A 175 -9.50 -11.02 0.60
N MET A 176 -9.44 -10.80 1.91
CA MET A 176 -9.89 -11.81 2.86
C MET A 176 -11.41 -11.98 2.79
N SER A 177 -11.88 -13.23 2.78
CA SER A 177 -13.32 -13.50 2.90
C SER A 177 -13.81 -13.14 4.29
N THR A 178 -14.79 -12.24 4.36
CA THR A 178 -15.52 -11.88 5.59
C THR A 178 -16.44 -12.97 6.06
#